data_AF-A0A9P6NV54-F1
#
_entry.id   AF-A0A9P6NV54-F1
#
_cell.length_a   1.000
_cell.length_b   1.000
_cell.length_c   1.000
_cell.angle_alpha   90.00
_cell.angle_beta   90.00
_cell.angle_gamma   90.00
#
_symmetry.space_group_name_H-M   'P 1'
#
loop_
_entity.id
_entity.type
_entity.pdbx_description
1 polymer ?
#
loop_
_entity_poly.entity_id
_entity_poly.type
_entity_poly.pdbx_seq_one_letter_code
_entity_poly.pdbx_strand_id
1 'polypeptide(L)'
;MDELQAIEAWAGALLARLSPTARRAVMRDIARELRRSQQARIAAQQNPDGTAYAPRKARAIKGTKPLRNKRGRLKRAAMFKKLRTACYLRIEADASGLAMGFAGRVARIARVHQFGEPARVAPDGPTYRYPIRQLLGFTDAEREMIRNRLLAHLSAE
;
A
#
# COMPACT_ATOMS: atom_id res chain seq x y z
N MET A 1 38.77 17.54 28.26
CA MET A 1 37.59 17.43 29.14
C MET A 1 36.36 17.89 28.39
N ASP A 2 36.35 19.12 27.88
CA ASP A 2 35.25 19.69 27.09
C ASP A 2 34.92 18.89 25.80
N GLU A 3 35.93 18.53 25.00
CA GLU A 3 35.73 17.72 23.79
C GLU A 3 35.12 16.33 24.05
N LEU A 4 35.52 15.68 25.17
CA LEU A 4 35.00 14.36 25.53
C LEU A 4 33.53 14.46 25.97
N GLN A 5 33.19 15.49 26.74
CA GLN A 5 31.81 15.78 27.14
C GLN A 5 30.93 16.11 25.92
N ALA A 6 31.45 16.84 24.94
CA ALA A 6 30.75 17.13 23.69
C ALA A 6 30.43 15.84 22.90
N ILE A 7 31.39 14.90 22.83
CA ILE A 7 31.18 13.59 22.19
C ILE A 7 30.14 12.76 22.96
N GLU A 8 30.21 12.73 24.29
CA GLU A 8 29.23 12.02 25.14
C GLU A 8 27.81 12.55 24.94
N ALA A 9 27.65 13.88 24.92
CA ALA A 9 26.35 14.52 24.68
C ALA A 9 25.80 14.18 23.28
N TRP A 10 26.64 14.29 22.25
CA TRP A 10 26.27 13.95 20.87
C TRP A 10 25.88 12.48 20.72
N ALA A 11 26.70 11.55 21.23
CA ALA A 11 26.44 10.12 21.18
C ALA A 11 25.18 9.75 22.00
N GLY A 12 24.99 10.38 23.16
CA GLY A 12 23.81 10.20 24.01
C GLY A 12 22.52 10.61 23.30
N ALA A 13 22.52 11.74 22.59
CA ALA A 13 21.39 12.19 21.78
C ALA A 13 21.06 11.19 20.66
N LEU A 14 22.07 10.66 19.98
CA LEU A 14 21.88 9.64 18.94
C LEU A 14 21.30 8.34 19.51
N LEU A 15 21.80 7.86 20.65
CA LEU A 15 21.27 6.68 21.34
C LEU A 15 19.81 6.87 21.75
N ALA A 16 19.44 8.07 22.23
CA ALA A 16 18.05 8.40 22.57
C ALA A 16 17.12 8.30 21.35
N ARG A 17 17.57 8.74 20.16
CA ARG A 17 16.84 8.61 18.89
C ARG A 17 16.75 7.16 18.41
N LEU A 18 17.73 6.34 18.76
CA LEU A 18 17.71 4.91 18.51
C LEU A 18 16.90 4.13 19.55
N SER A 19 16.36 4.76 20.60
CA SER A 19 15.54 4.09 21.60
C SER A 19 14.30 3.42 20.98
N PRO A 20 13.78 2.32 21.57
CA PRO A 20 12.59 1.65 21.06
C PRO A 20 11.37 2.59 20.86
N THR A 21 11.19 3.54 21.77
CA THR A 21 10.11 4.54 21.71
C THR A 21 10.27 5.47 20.51
N ALA A 22 11.48 6.00 20.30
CA ALA A 22 11.80 6.86 19.17
C ALA A 22 11.67 6.12 17.84
N ARG A 23 12.19 4.88 17.74
CA ARG A 23 12.02 4.01 16.56
C ARG A 23 10.55 3.74 16.26
N ARG A 24 9.75 3.38 17.28
CA ARG A 24 8.30 3.18 17.11
C ARG A 24 7.59 4.46 16.65
N ALA A 25 8.06 5.65 17.03
CA ALA A 25 7.49 6.90 16.57
C ALA A 25 7.71 7.11 15.06
N VAL A 26 8.95 7.01 14.59
CA VAL A 26 9.28 7.16 13.16
C VAL A 26 8.63 6.07 12.31
N MET A 27 8.58 4.81 12.78
CA MET A 27 7.92 3.72 12.04
C MET A 27 6.42 3.96 11.87
N ARG A 28 5.72 4.44 12.92
CA ARG A 28 4.29 4.78 12.83
C ARG A 28 4.04 5.93 11.86
N ASP A 29 4.94 6.90 11.83
CA ASP A 29 4.83 8.06 10.96
C ASP A 29 5.01 7.67 9.48
N ILE A 30 6.07 6.90 9.17
CA ILE A 30 6.29 6.28 7.86
C ILE A 30 5.08 5.43 7.45
N ALA A 31 4.55 4.61 8.35
CA ALA A 31 3.39 3.74 8.09
C ALA A 31 2.16 4.52 7.62
N ARG A 32 1.88 5.66 8.25
CA ARG A 32 0.73 6.50 7.91
C ARG A 32 0.89 7.11 6.52
N GLU A 33 2.07 7.65 6.24
CA GLU A 33 2.34 8.29 4.95
C GLU A 33 2.34 7.27 3.82
N LEU A 34 3.02 6.14 4.02
CA LEU A 34 3.01 5.03 3.06
C LEU A 34 1.58 4.57 2.81
N ARG A 35 0.74 4.41 3.85
CA ARG A 35 -0.65 3.98 3.66
C ARG A 35 -1.44 4.98 2.82
N ARG A 36 -1.26 6.28 3.08
CA ARG A 36 -1.91 7.36 2.32
C ARG A 36 -1.50 7.31 0.85
N SER A 37 -0.21 7.16 0.57
CA SER A 37 0.31 7.01 -0.79
C SER A 37 -0.27 5.79 -1.51
N GLN A 38 -0.22 4.61 -0.88
CA GLN A 38 -0.81 3.38 -1.44
C GLN A 38 -2.32 3.53 -1.69
N GLN A 39 -3.04 4.19 -0.78
CA GLN A 39 -4.46 4.51 -0.92
C GLN A 39 -4.76 5.38 -2.13
N ALA A 40 -3.96 6.42 -2.34
CA ALA A 40 -4.09 7.31 -3.48
C ALA A 40 -3.80 6.58 -4.79
N ARG A 41 -2.71 5.80 -4.84
CA ARG A 41 -2.33 5.01 -6.03
C ARG A 41 -3.40 3.97 -6.42
N ILE A 42 -3.92 3.22 -5.45
CA ILE A 42 -5.01 2.26 -5.70
C ILE A 42 -6.28 3.00 -6.17
N ALA A 43 -6.56 4.20 -5.64
CA ALA A 43 -7.67 5.01 -6.12
C ALA A 43 -7.49 5.44 -7.58
N ALA A 44 -6.27 5.82 -7.95
CA ALA A 44 -5.86 6.16 -9.32
C ALA A 44 -5.80 4.95 -10.26
N GLN A 45 -5.96 3.72 -9.74
CA GLN A 45 -5.90 2.47 -10.51
C GLN A 45 -4.52 2.26 -11.17
N GLN A 46 -3.44 2.50 -10.44
CA GLN A 46 -2.07 2.38 -10.94
C GLN A 46 -1.26 1.33 -10.17
N ASN A 47 -0.33 0.69 -10.88
CA ASN A 47 0.73 -0.14 -10.33
C ASN A 47 1.86 0.74 -9.74
N PRO A 48 2.76 0.18 -8.91
CA PRO A 48 3.93 0.88 -8.38
C PRO A 48 4.86 1.49 -9.43
N ASP A 49 4.92 0.93 -10.64
CA ASP A 49 5.70 1.46 -11.77
C ASP A 49 4.99 2.61 -12.52
N GLY A 50 3.81 3.03 -12.06
CA GLY A 50 2.98 4.07 -12.67
C GLY A 50 2.06 3.59 -13.78
N THR A 51 2.17 2.34 -14.24
CA THR A 51 1.29 1.79 -15.27
C THR A 51 -0.15 1.64 -14.77
N ALA A 52 -1.13 1.81 -15.66
CA ALA A 52 -2.52 1.61 -15.30
C ALA A 52 -2.86 0.14 -15.07
N TYR A 53 -3.75 -0.15 -14.12
CA TYR A 53 -4.28 -1.49 -13.91
C TYR A 53 -4.97 -2.01 -15.16
N ALA A 54 -4.76 -3.30 -15.45
CA ALA A 54 -5.47 -3.99 -16.51
C ALA A 54 -6.99 -3.82 -16.36
N PRO A 55 -7.71 -3.40 -17.42
CA PRO A 55 -9.13 -3.10 -17.33
C PRO A 55 -9.94 -4.36 -16.98
N ARG A 56 -11.13 -4.16 -16.40
CA ARG A 56 -12.04 -5.27 -16.11
C ARG A 56 -12.59 -5.83 -17.42
N LYS A 57 -12.61 -7.17 -17.57
CA LYS A 57 -13.29 -7.84 -18.69
C LYS A 57 -14.74 -7.35 -18.78
N ALA A 58 -15.17 -6.95 -19.96
CA ALA A 58 -16.55 -6.55 -20.19
C ALA A 58 -17.45 -7.76 -19.95
N ARG A 59 -18.39 -7.66 -19.01
CA ARG A 59 -19.46 -8.66 -18.87
C ARG A 59 -20.39 -8.50 -20.06
N ALA A 60 -20.40 -9.46 -20.97
CA ALA A 60 -21.54 -9.69 -21.82
C ALA A 60 -22.62 -10.31 -20.92
N ILE A 61 -23.72 -9.59 -20.68
CA ILE A 61 -24.88 -10.17 -20.00
C ILE A 61 -25.54 -11.07 -21.02
N LYS A 62 -25.61 -12.38 -20.75
CA LYS A 62 -26.24 -13.36 -21.63
C LYS A 62 -27.72 -12.98 -21.80
N GLY A 63 -28.19 -12.81 -23.03
CA GLY A 63 -29.56 -12.36 -23.34
C GLY A 63 -29.76 -10.85 -23.46
N THR A 64 -28.72 -10.03 -23.24
CA THR A 64 -28.77 -8.59 -23.52
C THR A 64 -27.70 -8.26 -24.56
N LYS A 65 -28.05 -7.51 -25.63
CA LYS A 65 -27.04 -6.95 -26.55
C LYS A 65 -25.89 -6.38 -25.71
N PRO A 66 -24.60 -6.59 -26.07
CA PRO A 66 -23.51 -5.93 -25.37
C PRO A 66 -23.88 -4.47 -25.24
N LEU A 67 -23.80 -3.90 -24.03
CA LEU A 67 -24.12 -2.51 -23.73
C LEU A 67 -23.13 -1.60 -24.49
N ARG A 68 -23.24 -1.58 -25.81
CA ARG A 68 -22.30 -0.97 -26.75
C ARG A 68 -22.50 0.54 -26.80
N ASN A 69 -23.67 1.05 -26.37
CA ASN A 69 -24.06 2.43 -26.66
C ASN A 69 -24.69 3.22 -25.48
N LYS A 70 -24.63 2.77 -24.22
CA LYS A 70 -25.06 3.64 -23.08
C LYS A 70 -23.87 4.48 -22.57
N ARG A 71 -23.34 5.33 -23.45
CA ARG A 71 -22.37 6.41 -23.15
C ARG A 71 -23.04 7.37 -22.14
N GLY A 72 -22.81 7.19 -20.83
CA GLY A 72 -23.20 8.23 -19.86
C GLY A 72 -23.46 7.75 -18.43
N ARG A 73 -24.18 6.65 -18.20
CA ARG A 73 -24.74 6.36 -16.85
C ARG A 73 -24.06 5.26 -16.04
N LEU A 74 -23.25 4.40 -16.65
CA LEU A 74 -22.50 3.36 -15.92
C LEU A 74 -20.98 3.62 -16.05
N LYS A 75 -20.46 4.67 -15.40
CA LYS A 75 -19.03 4.70 -15.08
C LYS A 75 -18.78 3.46 -14.22
N ARG A 76 -18.06 2.47 -14.75
CA ARG A 76 -17.70 1.27 -13.98
C ARG A 76 -16.92 1.76 -12.75
N ALA A 77 -17.43 1.45 -11.56
CA ALA A 77 -16.77 1.86 -10.33
C ALA A 77 -15.31 1.38 -10.32
N ALA A 78 -14.41 2.26 -9.89
CA ALA A 78 -13.00 1.96 -9.68
C ALA A 78 -12.84 0.66 -8.86
N MET A 79 -11.91 -0.21 -9.26
CA MET A 79 -11.65 -1.45 -8.52
C MET A 79 -11.08 -1.13 -7.14
N PHE A 80 -11.24 -2.04 -6.19
CA PHE A 80 -10.61 -1.92 -4.86
C PHE A 80 -11.01 -0.68 -4.04
N LYS A 81 -12.11 0.02 -4.41
CA LYS A 81 -12.59 1.22 -3.69
C LYS A 81 -12.75 0.99 -2.18
N LYS A 82 -13.30 -0.15 -1.77
CA LYS A 82 -13.39 -0.54 -0.35
C LYS A 82 -12.04 -1.02 0.16
N LEU A 83 -11.37 -1.90 -0.58
CA LEU A 83 -10.13 -2.55 -0.17
C LEU A 83 -9.02 -1.55 0.18
N ARG A 84 -8.94 -0.40 -0.50
CA ARG A 84 -7.95 0.64 -0.17
C ARG A 84 -8.19 1.31 1.19
N THR A 85 -9.41 1.34 1.74
CA THR A 85 -9.69 2.14 2.94
C THR A 85 -8.92 1.61 4.16
N ALA A 86 -8.73 2.47 5.17
CA ALA A 86 -7.98 2.15 6.39
C ALA A 86 -8.54 0.95 7.18
N CYS A 87 -9.83 0.62 7.00
CA CYS A 87 -10.46 -0.55 7.60
C CYS A 87 -9.88 -1.87 7.03
N TYR A 88 -9.46 -1.88 5.76
CA TYR A 88 -8.97 -3.07 5.07
C TYR A 88 -7.46 -3.05 4.81
N LEU A 89 -6.88 -1.90 4.44
CA LEU A 89 -5.44 -1.72 4.32
C LEU A 89 -4.86 -1.39 5.70
N ARG A 90 -4.43 -2.45 6.39
CA ARG A 90 -3.94 -2.40 7.77
C ARG A 90 -2.46 -2.08 7.80
N ILE A 91 -2.07 -1.41 8.89
CA ILE A 91 -0.68 -1.11 9.23
C ILE A 91 -0.41 -1.56 10.65
N GLU A 92 0.76 -2.11 10.87
CA GLU A 92 1.30 -2.47 12.19
C GLU A 92 2.73 -1.94 12.25
N ALA A 93 3.05 -1.19 13.30
CA ALA A 93 4.35 -0.55 13.44
C ALA A 93 4.82 -0.62 14.90
N ASP A 94 6.05 -1.08 15.09
CA ASP A 94 6.68 -1.19 16.39
C ASP A 94 8.16 -0.75 16.33
N ALA A 95 8.91 -1.08 17.38
CA ALA A 95 10.32 -0.71 17.48
C ALA A 95 11.25 -1.57 16.62
N SER A 96 10.75 -2.70 16.09
CA SER A 96 11.46 -3.64 15.23
C SER A 96 11.19 -3.39 13.75
N GLY A 97 10.00 -2.88 13.41
CA GLY A 97 9.68 -2.54 12.03
C GLY A 97 8.24 -2.13 11.76
N LEU A 98 7.87 -2.28 10.49
CA LEU A 98 6.59 -1.88 9.93
C LEU A 98 6.08 -2.99 9.00
N ALA A 99 4.82 -3.38 9.18
CA ALA A 99 4.07 -4.23 8.26
C ALA A 99 2.84 -3.48 7.71
N MET A 100 2.54 -3.69 6.44
CA MET A 100 1.32 -3.18 5.79
C MET A 100 0.73 -4.25 4.89
N GLY A 101 -0.60 -4.41 4.95
CA GLY A 101 -1.27 -5.34 4.06
C GLY A 101 -2.75 -5.53 4.37
N PHE A 102 -3.25 -6.70 3.98
CA PHE A 102 -4.64 -7.09 4.09
C PHE A 102 -4.76 -8.33 4.96
N ALA A 103 -5.83 -8.44 5.74
CA ALA A 103 -6.09 -9.57 6.63
C ALA A 103 -7.42 -10.27 6.33
N GLY A 104 -7.56 -11.52 6.78
CA GLY A 104 -8.79 -12.31 6.67
C GLY A 104 -9.26 -12.51 5.24
N ARG A 105 -10.59 -12.53 5.03
CA ARG A 105 -11.20 -12.85 3.72
C ARG A 105 -10.77 -11.92 2.58
N VAL A 106 -10.47 -10.66 2.88
CA VAL A 106 -10.08 -9.69 1.84
C VAL A 106 -8.63 -9.86 1.38
N ALA A 107 -7.76 -10.47 2.21
CA ALA A 107 -6.39 -10.77 1.85
C ALA A 107 -6.31 -11.72 0.65
N ARG A 108 -7.24 -12.68 0.55
CA ARG A 108 -7.35 -13.57 -0.60
C ARG A 108 -7.63 -12.81 -1.90
N ILE A 109 -8.54 -11.84 -1.86
CA ILE A 109 -8.83 -11.00 -3.04
C ILE A 109 -7.59 -10.20 -3.42
N ALA A 110 -6.93 -9.58 -2.43
CA ALA A 110 -5.72 -8.81 -2.67
C ALA A 110 -4.62 -9.68 -3.29
N ARG A 111 -4.37 -10.88 -2.74
CA ARG A 111 -3.39 -11.85 -3.21
C ARG A 111 -3.64 -12.26 -4.67
N VAL A 112 -4.88 -12.59 -5.01
CA VAL A 112 -5.28 -12.97 -6.37
C VAL A 112 -4.91 -11.89 -7.38
N HIS A 113 -5.12 -10.62 -7.02
CA HIS A 113 -4.77 -9.51 -7.90
C HIS A 113 -3.28 -9.15 -7.84
N GLN A 114 -2.64 -9.26 -6.68
CA GLN A 114 -1.23 -8.97 -6.47
C GLN A 114 -0.34 -9.88 -7.32
N PHE A 115 -0.66 -11.17 -7.38
CA PHE A 115 0.16 -12.18 -8.07
C PHE A 115 -0.50 -12.74 -9.35
N GLY A 116 -1.71 -12.27 -9.68
CA GLY A 116 -2.44 -12.75 -10.86
C GLY A 116 -2.88 -14.22 -10.75
N GLU A 117 -3.28 -14.64 -9.55
CA GLU A 117 -3.67 -16.02 -9.29
C GLU A 117 -5.02 -16.38 -9.95
N PRO A 118 -5.26 -17.67 -10.22
CA PRO A 118 -6.58 -18.15 -10.57
C PRO A 118 -7.53 -18.08 -9.36
N ALA A 119 -8.75 -17.59 -9.58
CA ALA A 119 -9.82 -17.67 -8.59
C ALA A 119 -11.19 -17.89 -9.23
N ARG A 120 -12.09 -18.53 -8.48
CA ARG A 120 -13.49 -18.74 -8.91
C ARG A 120 -14.22 -17.41 -9.02
N VAL A 121 -14.98 -17.23 -10.10
CA VAL A 121 -15.74 -15.99 -10.37
C VAL A 121 -17.05 -15.93 -9.57
N ALA A 122 -17.63 -17.09 -9.24
CA ALA A 122 -18.84 -17.26 -8.43
C ALA A 122 -18.72 -18.56 -7.62
N PRO A 123 -19.55 -18.77 -6.57
CA PRO A 123 -19.73 -20.09 -5.97
C PRO A 123 -20.03 -21.11 -7.08
N ASP A 124 -19.24 -22.19 -7.13
CA ASP A 124 -19.30 -23.25 -8.16
C ASP A 124 -19.20 -22.78 -9.63
N GLY A 125 -18.72 -21.56 -9.84
CA GLY A 125 -18.48 -20.99 -11.16
C GLY A 125 -17.10 -21.34 -11.72
N PRO A 126 -16.85 -20.94 -12.99
CA PRO A 126 -15.57 -21.17 -13.63
C PRO A 126 -14.43 -20.43 -12.91
N THR A 127 -13.24 -21.02 -12.98
CA THR A 127 -11.99 -20.40 -12.53
C THR A 127 -11.48 -19.44 -13.59
N TYR A 128 -11.00 -18.27 -13.17
CA TYR A 128 -10.41 -17.27 -14.06
C TYR A 128 -9.05 -16.82 -13.50
N ARG A 129 -8.03 -16.76 -14.37
CA ARG A 129 -6.72 -16.20 -14.03
C ARG A 129 -6.79 -14.68 -14.13
N TYR A 130 -6.65 -14.00 -12.98
CA TYR A 130 -6.72 -12.54 -12.96
C TYR A 130 -5.42 -11.93 -13.47
N PRO A 131 -5.47 -10.82 -14.23
CA PRO A 131 -4.24 -10.10 -14.55
C PRO A 131 -3.73 -9.39 -13.29
N ILE A 132 -2.41 -9.27 -13.22
CA ILE A 132 -1.70 -8.63 -12.11
C ILE A 132 -2.15 -7.17 -11.98
N ARG A 133 -2.48 -6.79 -10.75
CA ARG A 133 -2.74 -5.42 -10.31
C ARG A 133 -2.08 -5.30 -8.95
N GLN A 134 -0.88 -4.75 -8.94
CA GLN A 134 -0.06 -4.65 -7.73
C GLN A 134 -0.69 -3.64 -6.78
N LEU A 135 -1.36 -4.14 -5.74
CA LEU A 135 -2.00 -3.35 -4.71
C LEU A 135 -0.97 -2.86 -3.70
N LEU A 136 -0.03 -3.74 -3.34
CA LEU A 136 1.10 -3.46 -2.45
C LEU A 136 2.38 -3.44 -3.26
N GLY A 137 3.26 -2.48 -2.95
CA GLY A 137 4.57 -2.35 -3.59
C GLY A 137 5.04 -0.91 -3.52
N PHE A 138 6.35 -0.69 -3.52
CA PHE A 138 6.94 0.63 -3.41
C PHE A 138 7.12 1.29 -4.77
N THR A 139 6.67 2.54 -4.87
CA THR A 139 7.13 3.49 -5.90
C THR A 139 8.50 4.05 -5.50
N ASP A 140 9.23 4.64 -6.44
CA ASP A 140 10.50 5.31 -6.13
C ASP A 140 10.32 6.49 -5.17
N ALA A 141 9.24 7.26 -5.34
CA ALA A 141 8.89 8.34 -4.43
C ALA A 141 8.63 7.87 -3.00
N GLU A 142 8.03 6.69 -2.81
CA GLU A 142 7.83 6.11 -1.48
C GLU A 142 9.15 5.63 -0.86
N ARG A 143 10.04 5.02 -1.65
CA ARG A 143 11.38 4.62 -1.17
C ARG A 143 12.15 5.84 -0.70
N GLU A 144 12.08 6.92 -1.47
CA GLU A 144 12.73 8.17 -1.16
C GLU A 144 12.14 8.84 0.09
N MET A 145 10.80 8.88 0.21
CA MET A 145 10.11 9.37 1.40
C MET A 145 10.51 8.60 2.66
N ILE A 146 10.58 7.27 2.59
CA ILE A 146 11.00 6.41 3.70
C ILE A 146 12.44 6.76 4.10
N ARG A 147 13.35 6.82 3.12
CA ARG A 147 14.76 7.17 3.34
C ARG A 147 14.90 8.52 4.02
N ASN A 148 14.21 9.54 3.51
CA ASN A 148 14.28 10.90 4.04
C ASN A 148 13.72 11.02 5.45
N ARG A 149 12.61 10.34 5.77
CA ARG A 149 12.09 10.32 7.15
C ARG A 149 13.03 9.63 8.12
N LEU A 150 13.68 8.53 7.71
CA LEU A 150 14.66 7.85 8.55
C LEU A 150 15.91 8.72 8.77
N LEU A 151 16.43 9.35 7.72
CA LEU A 151 17.57 10.27 7.82
C LEU A 151 17.23 11.46 8.70
N ALA A 152 16.08 12.11 8.49
CA ALA A 152 15.64 13.23 9.32
C ALA A 152 15.49 12.85 10.80
N HIS A 153 15.02 11.64 11.09
CA HIS A 153 14.92 11.13 12.47
C HIS A 153 16.28 10.94 13.13
N LEU A 154 17.29 10.48 12.38
CA LEU A 154 18.64 10.25 12.88
C LEU A 154 19.44 11.55 12.97
N SER A 155 19.27 12.44 11.99
CA SER A 155 20.00 13.69 11.93
C SER A 155 19.46 14.69 12.93
N ALA A 156 18.12 14.83 13.06
CA ALA A 156 17.37 15.91 13.76
C ALA A 156 18.29 17.01 14.30
N GLU A 157 18.17 17.57 15.49
CA GLU A 157 19.22 18.27 16.26
C GLU A 157 18.55 18.50 17.60
#